data_AF-A0A6A6IGV6-F1
#
_entry.id   AF-A0A6A6IGV6-F1
#
_cell.length_a   1.000
_cell.length_b   1.000
_cell.length_c   1.000
_cell.angle_alpha   90.00
_cell.angle_beta   90.00
_cell.angle_gamma   90.00
#
_symmetry.space_group_name_H-M   'P 1'
#
loop_
_entity.id
_entity.type
_entity.pdbx_description
1 polymer ?
#
loop_
_entity_poly.entity_id
_entity_poly.type
_entity_poly.pdbx_seq_one_letter_code
_entity_poly.pdbx_strand_id
1 'polypeptide(L)'
;MSRPKSMPDFSALLDASTPLPEHERPRKKPSISLAAGLIMASESPRSTPNTPQLRALGRNGDGWSDNLFYAYAQKSDYAHSPPYILTFASAAICEQWWALVRREYPESTRVGPQLFILKGDDMQEQIQDNPKFYDLRNKWFYTPSDGSSSGVIPLQDYRGHPITAPPALAPTEEKGTFDMATLSETLDKMNAMITENTNQIRALSVAQSEGLQRMQDINESNSTQINALADGQAKLQSIIDQNASHYIALSNSSFTNQEQVKTVLQSNAEQIQNLAGGQTQLAKTCEGMMRAIESLSNTVGRVNDTMSHMSLAGSETASNPPSNGPPFGAIANRISPPPRKLNRRIKGVWYEYDANTTPASSPRKSVTMPDTPPKSPLSSKIAR
;
A
#
# COMPACT_ATOMS: atom_id res chain seq x y z
N MET A 1 12.60 -27.70 23.92
CA MET A 1 12.63 -27.34 22.49
C MET A 1 11.58 -26.28 22.23
N SER A 2 12.02 -25.10 21.82
CA SER A 2 11.26 -23.84 21.75
C SER A 2 10.49 -23.73 20.43
N ARG A 3 9.19 -23.40 20.53
CA ARG A 3 8.29 -23.10 19.38
C ARG A 3 8.64 -21.72 18.76
N PRO A 4 8.58 -21.55 17.43
CA PRO A 4 8.70 -20.23 16.80
C PRO A 4 7.48 -19.35 17.09
N LYS A 5 7.74 -18.10 17.46
CA LYS A 5 6.77 -17.10 17.96
C LYS A 5 6.38 -16.11 16.85
N SER A 6 5.98 -16.60 15.68
CA SER A 6 5.62 -15.74 14.54
C SER A 6 4.53 -16.38 13.65
N MET A 7 3.33 -16.53 14.20
CA MET A 7 2.10 -16.63 13.41
C MET A 7 0.98 -16.02 14.25
N PRO A 8 0.26 -15.00 13.76
CA PRO A 8 -0.99 -14.56 14.39
C PRO A 8 -1.98 -15.72 14.40
N ASP A 9 -2.65 -15.89 15.53
CA ASP A 9 -3.59 -16.97 15.81
C ASP A 9 -4.86 -16.80 14.96
N PHE A 10 -5.05 -17.69 13.97
CA PHE A 10 -6.23 -17.71 13.09
C PHE A 10 -7.50 -18.20 13.82
N SER A 11 -7.40 -18.55 15.09
CA SER A 11 -8.52 -18.97 15.93
C SER A 11 -9.55 -17.85 16.17
N ALA A 12 -9.18 -16.58 15.99
CA ALA A 12 -10.11 -15.44 16.10
C ALA A 12 -11.07 -15.26 14.91
N LEU A 13 -10.84 -15.94 13.78
CA LEU A 13 -11.67 -15.80 12.57
C LEU A 13 -12.81 -16.83 12.46
N LEU A 14 -12.84 -17.84 13.34
CA LEU A 14 -13.84 -18.91 13.31
C LEU A 14 -14.97 -18.73 14.33
N ASP A 15 -14.91 -17.70 15.18
CA ASP A 15 -15.95 -17.44 16.19
C ASP A 15 -16.88 -16.28 15.75
N ALA A 16 -17.60 -16.51 14.65
CA ALA A 16 -18.57 -15.57 14.07
C ALA A 16 -20.01 -15.79 14.59
N SER A 17 -20.19 -16.18 15.86
CA SER A 17 -21.52 -16.51 16.40
C SER A 17 -21.84 -15.93 17.78
N THR A 18 -21.28 -14.77 18.14
CA THR A 18 -21.71 -13.99 19.31
C THR A 18 -22.24 -12.61 18.91
N PRO A 19 -23.49 -12.25 19.26
CA PRO A 19 -24.04 -10.93 18.96
C PRO A 19 -23.59 -9.92 20.03
N LEU A 20 -22.91 -8.84 19.62
CA LEU A 20 -22.61 -7.67 20.45
C LEU A 20 -23.37 -6.43 19.93
N PRO A 21 -23.68 -5.49 20.83
CA PRO A 21 -24.85 -4.62 20.75
C PRO A 21 -24.64 -3.38 19.88
N GLU A 22 -25.78 -2.89 19.38
CA GLU A 22 -25.99 -1.58 18.78
C GLU A 22 -25.35 -0.45 19.61
N HIS A 23 -24.51 0.37 18.98
CA HIS A 23 -24.65 1.83 19.05
C HIS A 23 -23.86 2.53 17.93
N GLU A 24 -24.61 3.36 17.20
CA GLU A 24 -24.22 4.60 16.51
C GLU A 24 -23.26 4.54 15.30
N ARG A 25 -23.86 4.32 14.13
CA ARG A 25 -23.35 4.84 12.84
C ARG A 25 -24.08 6.14 12.48
N PRO A 26 -23.38 7.26 12.21
CA PRO A 26 -24.01 8.47 11.70
C PRO A 26 -24.45 8.31 10.23
N ARG A 27 -25.62 8.89 9.95
CA ARG A 27 -26.45 8.75 8.75
C ARG A 27 -25.77 9.29 7.48
N LYS A 28 -25.82 8.50 6.40
CA LYS A 28 -25.58 8.95 5.01
C LYS A 28 -26.68 9.92 4.58
N LYS A 29 -26.29 11.06 4.00
CA LYS A 29 -27.16 11.96 3.22
C LYS A 29 -26.77 11.89 1.73
N PRO A 30 -27.72 12.17 0.82
CA PRO A 30 -27.70 11.70 -0.57
C PRO A 30 -26.76 12.51 -1.46
N SER A 31 -26.14 11.81 -2.41
CA SER A 31 -25.45 12.38 -3.57
C SER A 31 -26.45 13.17 -4.42
N ILE A 32 -26.30 14.50 -4.48
CA ILE A 32 -27.05 15.36 -5.39
C ILE A 32 -26.26 15.47 -6.70
N SER A 33 -26.91 15.10 -7.79
CA SER A 33 -26.39 15.10 -9.16
C SER A 33 -26.08 16.52 -9.63
N LEU A 34 -24.87 16.75 -10.13
CA LEU A 34 -24.40 18.01 -10.72
C LEU A 34 -24.61 18.02 -12.25
N ALA A 35 -25.81 17.66 -12.68
CA ALA A 35 -26.22 17.66 -14.08
C ALA A 35 -27.60 18.33 -14.22
N ALA A 36 -27.66 19.63 -13.93
CA ALA A 36 -28.77 20.51 -14.32
C ALA A 36 -28.32 21.96 -14.07
N GLY A 37 -27.92 22.67 -15.13
CA GLY A 37 -27.52 24.07 -14.98
C GLY A 37 -26.73 24.68 -16.14
N LEU A 38 -26.65 24.03 -17.31
CA LEU A 38 -26.29 24.71 -18.57
C LEU A 38 -27.57 25.36 -19.12
N ILE A 39 -27.97 26.48 -18.54
CA ILE A 39 -28.94 27.40 -19.17
C ILE A 39 -28.22 28.71 -19.40
N MET A 40 -28.18 29.07 -20.67
CA MET A 40 -27.66 30.30 -21.21
C MET A 40 -28.24 31.52 -20.49
N ALA A 41 -27.37 32.38 -19.99
CA ALA A 41 -27.70 33.77 -19.68
C ALA A 41 -26.46 34.62 -19.96
N SER A 42 -26.44 35.15 -21.18
CA SER A 42 -25.75 36.38 -21.53
C SER A 42 -26.27 37.50 -20.64
N GLU A 43 -25.44 38.02 -19.72
CA GLU A 43 -25.39 39.44 -19.33
C GLU A 43 -24.41 39.66 -18.17
N SER A 44 -23.50 40.59 -18.39
CA SER A 44 -22.68 41.26 -17.37
C SER A 44 -23.60 42.05 -16.42
N PRO A 45 -23.31 42.11 -15.10
CA PRO A 45 -22.56 43.27 -14.64
C PRO A 45 -21.62 43.04 -13.44
N ARG A 46 -20.65 43.96 -13.35
CA ARG A 46 -19.89 44.34 -12.15
C ARG A 46 -20.71 44.22 -10.86
N SER A 47 -20.23 43.44 -9.88
CA SER A 47 -20.13 43.88 -8.49
C SER A 47 -19.26 42.92 -7.68
N THR A 48 -18.41 43.49 -6.85
CA THR A 48 -17.54 42.88 -5.86
C THR A 48 -18.33 41.99 -4.87
N PRO A 49 -17.77 40.86 -4.41
CA PRO A 49 -18.42 40.07 -3.36
C PRO A 49 -18.36 40.83 -2.02
N ASN A 50 -19.55 41.26 -1.57
CA ASN A 50 -19.81 41.67 -0.18
C ASN A 50 -19.45 40.51 0.75
N THR A 51 -18.40 40.67 1.55
CA THR A 51 -18.22 39.92 2.79
C THR A 51 -19.18 40.47 3.85
N PRO A 52 -19.73 39.62 4.74
CA PRO A 52 -20.71 40.06 5.72
C PRO A 52 -20.01 40.95 6.76
N GLN A 53 -20.32 42.25 6.77
CA GLN A 53 -20.08 43.09 7.93
C GLN A 53 -20.96 42.60 9.09
N LEU A 54 -20.41 41.69 9.91
CA LEU A 54 -20.96 41.44 11.23
C LEU A 54 -20.79 42.70 12.07
N ARG A 55 -21.89 43.44 12.24
CA ARG A 55 -22.08 44.32 13.40
C ARG A 55 -22.02 43.44 14.65
N ALA A 56 -20.88 43.41 15.33
CA ALA A 56 -20.80 42.94 16.71
C ALA A 56 -20.82 44.16 17.63
N LEU A 57 -21.86 44.21 18.47
CA LEU A 57 -21.96 45.08 19.63
C LEU A 57 -20.72 44.91 20.51
N GLY A 58 -20.23 46.02 21.06
CA GLY A 58 -19.04 46.00 21.92
C GLY A 58 -19.22 45.24 23.23
N ARG A 59 -18.09 44.77 23.77
CA ARG A 59 -17.77 44.87 25.19
C ARG A 59 -16.32 44.44 25.45
N ASN A 60 -15.59 45.34 26.11
CA ASN A 60 -14.50 45.07 27.05
C ASN A 60 -13.16 44.54 26.50
N GLY A 61 -12.22 45.48 26.36
CA GLY A 61 -11.16 45.56 27.37
C GLY A 61 -10.03 44.54 27.26
N ASP A 62 -9.41 44.46 26.09
CA ASP A 62 -7.98 44.27 25.88
C ASP A 62 -7.78 44.59 24.40
N GLY A 63 -6.82 45.43 24.01
CA GLY A 63 -6.73 45.98 22.64
C GLY A 63 -6.37 44.99 21.53
N TRP A 64 -6.93 43.77 21.54
CA TRP A 64 -6.90 42.74 20.53
C TRP A 64 -8.16 42.83 19.68
N SER A 65 -8.03 42.51 18.39
CA SER A 65 -9.19 42.36 17.54
C SER A 65 -9.82 40.98 17.72
N ASP A 66 -11.14 40.93 17.76
CA ASP A 66 -11.94 39.70 17.71
C ASP A 66 -12.07 39.13 16.29
N ASN A 67 -11.27 39.64 15.34
CA ASN A 67 -11.28 39.21 13.96
C ASN A 67 -10.41 37.96 13.78
N LEU A 68 -10.72 37.17 12.74
CA LEU A 68 -9.87 36.06 12.32
C LEU A 68 -8.44 36.54 12.08
N PHE A 69 -7.47 35.82 12.64
CA PHE A 69 -6.06 36.13 12.48
C PHE A 69 -5.40 35.09 11.57
N TYR A 70 -4.74 35.57 10.52
CA TYR A 70 -4.07 34.73 9.55
C TYR A 70 -2.56 34.86 9.69
N ALA A 71 -1.86 33.75 9.55
CA ALA A 71 -0.41 33.73 9.53
C ALA A 71 0.14 32.64 8.63
N TYR A 72 1.32 32.89 8.06
CA TYR A 72 2.11 31.88 7.38
C TYR A 72 2.96 31.09 8.35
N ALA A 73 3.03 29.78 8.14
CA ALA A 73 3.96 28.89 8.80
C ALA A 73 4.85 28.22 7.75
N GLN A 74 6.17 28.32 7.93
CA GLN A 74 7.16 27.70 7.05
C GLN A 74 7.95 26.64 7.82
N LYS A 75 8.17 25.48 7.19
CA LYS A 75 9.02 24.42 7.74
C LYS A 75 10.49 24.78 7.51
N SER A 76 11.30 24.84 8.56
CA SER A 76 12.73 25.20 8.45
C SER A 76 13.53 24.26 7.57
N ASP A 77 13.16 22.98 7.60
CA ASP A 77 13.95 21.91 6.99
C ASP A 77 13.72 21.82 5.47
N TYR A 78 12.67 22.50 4.99
CA TYR A 78 12.28 22.56 3.59
C TYR A 78 12.07 24.02 3.19
N ALA A 79 13.15 24.76 2.99
CA ALA A 79 13.11 26.14 2.50
C ALA A 79 12.34 26.31 1.17
N HIS A 80 12.17 25.22 0.41
CA HIS A 80 11.42 25.18 -0.86
C HIS A 80 10.00 24.61 -0.73
N SER A 81 9.55 24.23 0.47
CA SER A 81 8.16 23.82 0.67
C SER A 81 7.23 25.05 0.69
N PRO A 82 6.04 24.96 0.07
CA PRO A 82 5.08 26.05 0.11
C PRO A 82 4.62 26.31 1.56
N PRO A 83 4.51 27.57 1.99
CA PRO A 83 4.14 27.90 3.37
C PRO A 83 2.68 27.52 3.65
N TYR A 84 2.42 27.01 4.85
CA TYR A 84 1.08 26.70 5.32
C TYR A 84 0.39 27.97 5.81
N ILE A 85 -0.93 28.03 5.69
CA ILE A 85 -1.72 29.14 6.27
C ILE A 85 -2.32 28.64 7.57
N LEU A 86 -1.95 29.27 8.68
CA LEU A 86 -2.58 29.13 9.98
C LEU A 86 -3.69 30.16 10.11
N THR A 87 -4.90 29.70 10.39
CA THR A 87 -6.05 30.56 10.67
C THR A 87 -6.46 30.38 12.12
N PHE A 88 -6.50 31.48 12.86
CA PHE A 88 -6.87 31.53 14.27
C PHE A 88 -8.19 32.28 14.44
N ALA A 89 -8.98 31.88 15.44
CA ALA A 89 -10.21 32.56 15.79
C ALA A 89 -10.00 34.03 16.19
N SER A 90 -8.84 34.34 16.80
CA SER A 90 -8.42 35.72 17.09
C SER A 90 -6.90 35.83 17.27
N ALA A 91 -6.38 37.06 17.25
CA ALA A 91 -4.96 37.32 17.48
C ALA A 91 -4.51 36.92 18.91
N ALA A 92 -5.40 37.04 19.91
CA ALA A 92 -5.12 36.59 21.27
C ALA A 92 -4.92 35.06 21.35
N ILE A 93 -5.73 34.30 20.60
CA ILE A 93 -5.57 32.83 20.48
C ILE A 93 -4.25 32.48 19.80
N CYS A 94 -3.85 33.25 18.77
CA CYS A 94 -2.56 33.06 18.12
C CYS A 94 -1.39 33.23 19.11
N GLU A 95 -1.44 34.25 19.97
CA GLU A 95 -0.39 34.47 20.98
C GLU A 95 -0.35 33.35 22.03
N GLN A 96 -1.52 32.88 22.50
CA GLN A 96 -1.60 31.74 23.42
C GLN A 96 -1.04 30.46 22.79
N TRP A 97 -1.42 30.19 21.55
CA TRP A 97 -0.89 29.06 20.78
C TRP A 97 0.62 29.16 20.63
N TRP A 98 1.14 30.35 20.27
CA TRP A 98 2.56 30.56 20.09
C TRP A 98 3.36 30.43 21.39
N ALA A 99 2.81 30.84 22.53
CA ALA A 99 3.43 30.63 23.83
C ALA A 99 3.61 29.14 24.17
N LEU A 100 2.64 28.29 23.80
CA LEU A 100 2.75 26.84 23.95
C LEU A 100 3.76 26.24 22.97
N VAL A 101 3.74 26.67 21.69
CA VAL A 101 4.70 26.21 20.69
C VAL A 101 6.12 26.53 21.10
N ARG A 102 6.39 27.74 21.61
CA ARG A 102 7.73 28.12 22.09
C ARG A 102 8.21 27.27 23.26
N ARG A 103 7.29 26.81 24.12
CA ARG A 103 7.63 25.96 25.27
C ARG A 103 7.95 24.53 24.86
N GLU A 104 7.18 23.96 23.95
CA GLU A 104 7.35 22.56 23.51
C GLU A 104 8.40 22.42 22.39
N TYR A 105 8.56 23.46 21.56
CA TYR A 105 9.42 23.50 20.38
C TYR A 105 10.30 24.77 20.41
N PRO A 106 11.33 24.81 21.26
CA PRO A 106 12.16 26.01 21.45
C PRO A 106 12.94 26.43 20.21
N GLU A 107 13.12 25.51 19.26
CA GLU A 107 13.78 25.77 17.98
C GLU A 107 12.92 26.61 17.02
N SER A 108 11.61 26.69 17.24
CA SER A 108 10.69 27.47 16.39
C SER A 108 10.84 28.97 16.65
N THR A 109 10.88 29.76 15.57
CA THR A 109 11.04 31.22 15.65
C THR A 109 9.88 31.96 15.00
N ARG A 110 9.56 33.16 15.50
CA ARG A 110 8.55 34.05 14.92
C ARG A 110 9.26 35.24 14.32
N VAL A 111 9.30 35.28 12.99
CA VAL A 111 10.01 36.33 12.23
C VAL A 111 9.15 37.59 12.09
N GLY A 112 7.83 37.47 12.20
CA GLY A 112 6.93 38.62 12.15
C GLY A 112 5.57 38.37 12.79
N PRO A 113 4.65 39.35 12.72
CA PRO A 113 3.30 39.21 13.26
C PRO A 113 2.59 37.99 12.68
N GLN A 114 2.71 37.79 11.36
CA GLN A 114 2.05 36.76 10.57
C GLN A 114 3.02 35.75 9.98
N LEU A 115 4.26 35.63 10.47
CA LEU A 115 5.25 34.69 9.94
C LEU A 115 5.90 33.86 11.05
N PHE A 116 5.63 32.56 11.00
CA PHE A 116 6.17 31.55 11.89
C PHE A 116 7.11 30.61 11.12
N ILE A 117 8.28 30.35 11.69
CA ILE A 117 9.21 29.33 11.22
C ILE A 117 9.20 28.21 12.23
N LEU A 118 8.62 27.08 11.84
CA LEU A 118 8.49 25.88 12.67
C LEU A 118 9.62 24.91 12.32
N LYS A 119 10.36 24.45 13.35
CA LYS A 119 11.42 23.44 13.21
C LYS A 119 10.95 22.08 13.71
N GLY A 120 11.14 21.03 12.91
CA GLY A 120 10.78 19.66 13.27
C GLY A 120 10.03 18.93 12.17
N ASP A 121 10.27 17.62 12.08
CA ASP A 121 9.57 16.76 11.12
C ASP A 121 8.12 16.53 11.58
N ASP A 122 7.15 16.67 10.67
CA ASP A 122 5.71 16.59 10.91
C ASP A 122 5.16 17.35 12.13
N MET A 123 5.62 18.59 12.31
CA MET A 123 5.08 19.53 13.29
C MET A 123 3.54 19.68 13.24
N GLN A 124 2.93 19.46 12.08
CA GLN A 124 1.50 19.59 11.85
C GLN A 124 0.68 18.51 12.59
N GLU A 125 1.08 17.25 12.46
CA GLU A 125 0.44 16.13 13.16
C GLU A 125 0.76 16.21 14.65
N GLN A 126 2.01 16.55 14.99
CA GLN A 126 2.45 16.66 16.37
C GLN A 126 1.71 17.74 17.16
N ILE A 127 1.46 18.94 16.59
CA ILE A 127 0.75 20.00 17.33
C ILE A 127 -0.75 19.70 17.45
N GLN A 128 -1.37 19.05 16.44
CA GLN A 128 -2.79 18.68 16.53
C GLN A 128 -3.07 17.53 17.49
N ASP A 129 -2.16 16.55 17.57
CA ASP A 129 -2.31 15.37 18.42
C ASP A 129 -1.73 15.55 19.83
N ASN A 130 -0.99 16.64 20.08
CA ASN A 130 -0.43 16.90 21.40
C ASN A 130 -1.52 17.34 22.39
N PRO A 131 -1.68 16.65 23.53
CA PRO A 131 -2.74 16.91 24.48
C PRO A 131 -2.71 18.32 25.08
N LYS A 132 -1.55 18.97 25.08
CA LYS A 132 -1.39 20.34 25.59
C LYS A 132 -2.09 21.39 24.72
N PHE A 133 -2.45 21.06 23.49
CA PHE A 133 -3.12 21.94 22.54
C PHE A 133 -4.64 21.68 22.44
N TYR A 134 -5.20 20.74 23.20
CA TYR A 134 -6.63 20.38 23.08
C TYR A 134 -7.57 21.58 23.29
N ASP A 135 -7.27 22.45 24.25
CA ASP A 135 -8.08 23.64 24.55
C ASP A 135 -8.13 24.65 23.38
N LEU A 136 -7.12 24.60 22.50
CA LEU A 136 -6.99 25.47 21.34
C LEU A 136 -7.34 24.76 20.04
N ARG A 137 -7.45 23.44 20.00
CA ARG A 137 -7.65 22.64 18.76
C ARG A 137 -8.83 23.12 17.91
N ASN A 138 -9.92 23.55 18.53
CA ASN A 138 -11.11 24.03 17.81
C ASN A 138 -11.07 25.54 17.52
N LYS A 139 -10.00 26.23 17.90
CA LYS A 139 -9.84 27.70 17.76
C LYS A 139 -8.76 28.08 16.74
N TRP A 140 -8.11 27.10 16.13
CA TRP A 140 -7.21 27.30 15.00
C TRP A 140 -7.27 26.10 14.06
N PHE A 141 -6.92 26.32 12.81
CA PHE A 141 -6.71 25.26 11.83
C PHE A 141 -5.59 25.67 10.87
N TYR A 142 -5.02 24.69 10.19
CA TYR A 142 -4.04 24.92 9.12
C TYR A 142 -4.64 24.54 7.77
N THR A 143 -4.18 25.22 6.73
CA THR A 143 -4.49 24.88 5.33
C THR A 143 -3.17 24.65 4.60
N PRO A 144 -2.94 23.46 4.01
CA PRO A 144 -1.78 23.22 3.18
C PRO A 144 -1.87 24.09 1.92
N SER A 145 -0.78 24.79 1.61
CA SER A 145 -0.67 25.52 0.36
C SER A 145 -0.34 24.55 -0.76
N ASP A 146 -1.38 23.96 -1.37
CA ASP A 146 -1.22 23.28 -2.65
C ASP A 146 -0.90 24.35 -3.70
N GLY A 147 0.28 24.25 -4.33
CA GLY A 147 1.07 25.34 -4.92
C GLY A 147 0.44 26.23 -6.00
N SER A 148 -0.86 26.10 -6.24
CA SER A 148 -1.67 26.92 -7.16
C SER A 148 -2.62 27.90 -6.43
N SER A 149 -2.71 27.86 -5.10
CA SER A 149 -3.68 28.68 -4.34
C SER A 149 -3.21 29.13 -2.95
N SER A 150 -1.93 29.51 -2.80
CA SER A 150 -1.50 30.25 -1.61
C SER A 150 -2.24 31.60 -1.55
N GLY A 151 -3.43 31.58 -0.97
CA GLY A 151 -4.26 32.76 -0.78
C GLY A 151 -3.43 33.84 -0.11
N VAL A 152 -3.37 35.00 -0.75
CA VAL A 152 -2.77 36.19 -0.14
C VAL A 152 -3.57 36.49 1.11
N ILE A 153 -2.96 36.33 2.30
CA ILE A 153 -3.64 36.64 3.56
C ILE A 153 -3.72 38.16 3.73
N PRO A 154 -4.79 38.68 4.35
CA PRO A 154 -4.86 40.09 4.71
C PRO A 154 -3.69 40.46 5.63
N LEU A 155 -3.02 41.59 5.35
CA LEU A 155 -1.96 42.10 6.23
C LEU A 155 -2.56 42.53 7.56
N GLN A 156 -2.11 41.92 8.65
CA GLN A 156 -2.59 42.22 10.00
C GLN A 156 -1.43 42.55 10.94
N ASP A 157 -1.67 43.47 11.86
CA ASP A 157 -0.74 43.77 12.95
C ASP A 157 -0.71 42.63 14.00
N TYR A 158 0.18 42.74 15.01
CA TYR A 158 0.24 41.77 16.11
C TYR A 158 -1.06 41.60 16.90
N ARG A 159 -2.00 42.55 16.76
CA ARG A 159 -3.30 42.57 17.44
C ARG A 159 -4.44 42.14 16.51
N GLY A 160 -4.16 41.81 15.25
CA GLY A 160 -5.10 41.35 14.23
C GLY A 160 -5.84 42.45 13.45
N HIS A 161 -5.47 43.72 13.62
CA HIS A 161 -6.05 44.83 12.86
C HIS A 161 -5.51 44.83 11.41
N PRO A 162 -6.37 45.01 10.40
CA PRO A 162 -5.92 45.06 9.01
C PRO A 162 -5.09 46.33 8.75
N ILE A 163 -3.89 46.17 8.21
CA ILE A 163 -3.01 47.27 7.82
C ILE A 163 -3.36 47.67 6.39
N THR A 164 -4.29 48.60 6.23
CA THR A 164 -4.56 49.21 4.91
C THR A 164 -3.71 50.47 4.78
N ALA A 165 -2.75 50.50 3.85
CA ALA A 165 -2.12 51.74 3.37
C ALA A 165 -2.90 52.21 2.12
N PRO A 166 -3.24 53.51 1.98
CA PRO A 166 -2.24 54.54 1.62
C PRO A 166 -2.42 55.92 2.29
N PRO A 167 -1.37 56.77 2.37
CA PRO A 167 -1.56 58.21 2.53
C PRO A 167 -2.02 58.81 1.19
N ALA A 168 -3.22 59.37 1.16
CA ALA A 168 -3.69 60.20 0.04
C ALA A 168 -2.88 61.51 0.01
N LEU A 169 -2.10 61.72 -1.05
CA LEU A 169 -1.49 63.01 -1.35
C LEU A 169 -2.61 63.99 -1.77
N ALA A 170 -2.80 65.06 -0.99
CA ALA A 170 -3.66 66.18 -1.35
C ALA A 170 -2.95 67.06 -2.39
N PRO A 171 -3.59 67.43 -3.52
CA PRO A 171 -3.04 68.40 -4.45
C PRO A 171 -3.36 69.81 -3.96
N THR A 172 -2.32 70.61 -3.70
CA THR A 172 -2.41 72.07 -3.56
C THR A 172 -2.63 72.71 -4.94
N GLU A 173 -3.77 73.39 -5.11
CA GLU A 173 -4.05 74.24 -6.27
C GLU A 173 -3.22 75.52 -6.19
N GLU A 174 -2.31 75.74 -7.14
CA GLU A 174 -1.82 77.08 -7.48
C GLU A 174 -2.25 77.45 -8.91
N LYS A 175 -2.90 78.60 -9.02
CA LYS A 175 -3.31 79.25 -10.27
C LYS A 175 -2.08 79.76 -11.01
N GLY A 176 -1.72 79.10 -12.10
CA GLY A 176 -0.71 79.54 -13.05
C GLY A 176 -1.29 79.68 -14.46
N THR A 177 -0.93 80.76 -15.14
CA THR A 177 -1.25 81.15 -16.52
C THR A 177 -1.31 79.99 -17.53
N PHE A 178 -2.37 79.97 -18.34
CA PHE A 178 -2.60 79.01 -19.42
C PHE A 178 -1.65 79.30 -20.59
N ASP A 179 -0.63 78.47 -20.77
CA ASP A 179 0.39 78.65 -21.80
C ASP A 179 0.20 77.62 -22.92
N MET A 180 -0.28 78.07 -24.09
CA MET A 180 -0.73 77.19 -25.18
C MET A 180 0.40 76.30 -25.74
N ALA A 181 1.66 76.75 -25.64
CA ALA A 181 2.83 75.95 -26.01
C ALA A 181 3.07 74.77 -25.06
N THR A 182 2.88 74.97 -23.76
CA THR A 182 2.95 73.88 -22.77
C THR A 182 1.82 72.88 -22.95
N LEU A 183 0.64 73.35 -23.40
CA LEU A 183 -0.48 72.48 -23.73
C LEU A 183 -0.14 71.57 -24.93
N SER A 184 0.46 72.13 -25.98
CA SER A 184 0.94 71.38 -27.15
C SER A 184 2.00 70.33 -26.76
N GLU A 185 2.96 70.71 -25.92
CA GLU A 185 3.99 69.79 -25.43
C GLU A 185 3.37 68.69 -24.53
N THR A 186 2.40 69.02 -23.67
CA THR A 186 1.66 68.00 -22.91
C THR A 186 0.82 67.09 -23.80
N LEU A 187 0.25 67.58 -24.90
CA LEU A 187 -0.48 66.75 -25.87
C LEU A 187 0.46 65.79 -26.60
N ASP A 188 1.62 66.26 -27.04
CA ASP A 188 2.65 65.39 -27.66
C ASP A 188 3.17 64.35 -26.68
N LYS A 189 3.40 64.75 -25.42
CA LYS A 189 3.80 63.84 -24.34
C LYS A 189 2.71 62.82 -24.02
N MET A 190 1.45 63.23 -24.05
CA MET A 190 0.30 62.34 -23.86
C MET A 190 0.14 61.39 -25.05
N ASN A 191 0.37 61.84 -26.28
CA ASN A 191 0.29 61.02 -27.48
C ASN A 191 1.44 59.98 -27.52
N ALA A 192 2.65 60.37 -27.10
CA ALA A 192 3.76 59.46 -26.86
C ALA A 192 3.43 58.43 -25.77
N MET A 193 2.87 58.87 -24.64
CA MET A 193 2.43 57.98 -23.56
C MET A 193 1.33 57.01 -24.01
N ILE A 194 0.36 57.47 -24.81
CA ILE A 194 -0.71 56.62 -25.37
C ILE A 194 -0.12 55.59 -26.32
N THR A 195 0.85 55.98 -27.15
CA THR A 195 1.54 55.05 -28.07
C THR A 195 2.31 53.99 -27.28
N GLU A 196 3.01 54.39 -26.22
CA GLU A 196 3.72 53.47 -25.33
C GLU A 196 2.76 52.56 -24.55
N ASN A 197 1.65 53.09 -24.04
CA ASN A 197 0.62 52.31 -23.36
C ASN A 197 -0.05 51.32 -24.33
N THR A 198 -0.29 51.72 -25.58
CA THR A 198 -0.83 50.83 -26.62
C THR A 198 0.16 49.70 -26.95
N ASN A 199 1.46 49.99 -27.00
CA ASN A 199 2.49 48.98 -27.18
C ASN A 199 2.59 48.03 -25.98
N GLN A 200 2.48 48.56 -24.75
CA GLN A 200 2.44 47.75 -23.53
C GLN A 200 1.20 46.86 -23.48
N ILE A 201 0.02 47.39 -23.84
CA ILE A 201 -1.22 46.60 -23.94
C ILE A 201 -1.07 45.49 -24.98
N ARG A 202 -0.48 45.78 -26.14
CA ARG A 202 -0.23 44.76 -27.18
C ARG A 202 0.75 43.69 -26.67
N ALA A 203 1.83 44.09 -26.00
CA ALA A 203 2.79 43.15 -25.42
C ALA A 203 2.17 42.28 -24.31
N LEU A 204 1.35 42.89 -23.44
CA LEU A 204 0.58 42.17 -22.42
C LEU A 204 -0.43 41.20 -23.06
N SER A 205 -1.10 41.61 -24.13
CA SER A 205 -2.07 40.76 -24.83
C SER A 205 -1.39 39.54 -25.47
N VAL A 206 -0.20 39.72 -26.08
CA VAL A 206 0.60 38.61 -26.61
C VAL A 206 1.08 37.70 -25.48
N ALA A 207 1.65 38.27 -24.40
CA ALA A 207 2.10 37.49 -23.25
C ALA A 207 0.96 36.71 -22.57
N GLN A 208 -0.24 37.29 -22.48
CA GLN A 208 -1.43 36.61 -21.95
C GLN A 208 -1.89 35.49 -22.88
N SER A 209 -1.87 35.71 -24.19
CA SER A 209 -2.24 34.67 -25.17
C SER A 209 -1.26 33.49 -25.14
N GLU A 210 0.05 33.76 -25.01
CA GLU A 210 1.05 32.71 -24.83
C GLU A 210 0.90 31.98 -23.49
N GLY A 211 0.56 32.70 -22.42
CA GLY A 211 0.28 32.11 -21.12
C GLY A 211 -0.92 31.15 -21.14
N LEU A 212 -2.00 31.54 -21.83
CA LEU A 212 -3.17 30.69 -22.04
C LEU A 212 -2.84 29.47 -22.90
N GLN A 213 -2.05 29.64 -23.97
CA GLN A 213 -1.61 28.54 -24.81
C GLN A 213 -0.77 27.53 -24.01
N ARG A 214 0.20 28.00 -23.21
CA ARG A 214 0.97 27.12 -22.32
C ARG A 214 0.08 26.40 -21.30
N MET A 215 -0.92 27.09 -20.76
CA MET A 215 -1.87 26.47 -19.82
C MET A 215 -2.69 25.37 -20.51
N GLN A 216 -3.08 25.58 -21.78
CA GLN A 216 -3.76 24.57 -22.58
C GLN A 216 -2.85 23.37 -22.87
N ASP A 217 -1.61 23.60 -23.28
CA ASP A 217 -0.62 22.54 -23.53
C ASP A 217 -0.33 21.73 -22.26
N ILE A 218 -0.22 22.40 -21.10
CA ILE A 218 -0.05 21.75 -19.79
C ILE A 218 -1.29 20.91 -19.46
N ASN A 219 -2.50 21.41 -19.71
CA ASN A 219 -3.72 20.67 -19.43
C ASN A 219 -3.85 19.43 -20.34
N GLU A 220 -3.50 19.55 -21.61
CA GLU A 220 -3.46 18.43 -22.55
C GLU A 220 -2.39 17.39 -22.13
N SER A 221 -1.20 17.86 -21.73
CA SER A 221 -0.15 17.00 -21.19
C SER A 221 -0.60 16.28 -19.90
N ASN A 222 -1.23 16.99 -18.97
CA ASN A 222 -1.73 16.39 -17.74
C ASN A 222 -2.84 15.37 -18.02
N SER A 223 -3.75 15.67 -18.96
CA SER A 223 -4.81 14.75 -19.38
C SER A 223 -4.25 13.45 -19.96
N THR A 224 -3.23 13.54 -20.83
CA THR A 224 -2.56 12.34 -21.37
C THR A 224 -1.84 11.53 -20.29
N GLN A 225 -1.18 12.18 -19.33
CA GLN A 225 -0.55 11.51 -18.18
C GLN A 225 -1.57 10.81 -17.28
N ILE A 226 -2.72 11.45 -17.01
CA ILE A 226 -3.80 10.86 -16.23
C ILE A 226 -4.37 9.62 -16.92
N ASN A 227 -4.58 9.67 -18.24
CA ASN A 227 -5.04 8.52 -19.01
C ASN A 227 -4.03 7.37 -18.97
N ALA A 228 -2.73 7.65 -19.12
CA ALA A 228 -1.69 6.64 -18.99
C ALA A 228 -1.63 6.03 -17.59
N LEU A 229 -1.87 6.83 -16.53
CA LEU A 229 -1.95 6.34 -15.16
C LEU A 229 -3.19 5.45 -14.97
N ALA A 230 -4.34 5.82 -15.53
CA ALA A 230 -5.57 5.03 -15.49
C ALA A 230 -5.40 3.68 -16.18
N ASP A 231 -4.75 3.65 -17.36
CA ASP A 231 -4.41 2.41 -18.05
C ASP A 231 -3.45 1.53 -17.22
N GLY A 232 -2.47 2.17 -16.58
CA GLY A 232 -1.57 1.50 -15.63
C GLY A 232 -2.32 0.85 -14.46
N GLN A 233 -3.27 1.57 -13.88
CA GLN A 233 -4.13 1.07 -12.78
C GLN A 233 -5.02 -0.08 -13.25
N ALA A 234 -5.63 0.01 -14.43
CA ALA A 234 -6.44 -1.07 -15.00
C ALA A 234 -5.60 -2.33 -15.23
N LYS A 235 -4.36 -2.18 -15.72
CA LYS A 235 -3.43 -3.29 -15.91
C LYS A 235 -2.99 -3.92 -14.59
N LEU A 236 -2.72 -3.11 -13.57
CA LEU A 236 -2.40 -3.61 -12.22
C LEU A 236 -3.58 -4.37 -11.61
N GLN A 237 -4.80 -3.85 -11.75
CA GLN A 237 -6.01 -4.55 -11.30
C GLN A 237 -6.16 -5.91 -11.99
N SER A 238 -5.96 -5.95 -13.31
CA SER A 238 -6.00 -7.20 -14.08
C SER A 238 -4.98 -8.24 -13.60
N ILE A 239 -3.74 -7.83 -13.30
CA ILE A 239 -2.70 -8.71 -12.75
C ILE A 239 -3.08 -9.21 -11.34
N ILE A 240 -3.66 -8.35 -10.51
CA ILE A 240 -4.13 -8.73 -9.17
C ILE A 240 -5.24 -9.78 -9.29
N ASP A 241 -6.21 -9.58 -10.18
CA ASP A 241 -7.32 -10.51 -10.40
C ASP A 241 -6.83 -11.87 -10.95
N GLN A 242 -5.85 -11.86 -11.86
CA GLN A 242 -5.20 -13.07 -12.35
C GLN A 242 -4.45 -13.81 -11.24
N ASN A 243 -3.70 -13.09 -10.40
CA ASN A 243 -2.98 -13.69 -9.27
C ASN A 243 -3.96 -14.30 -8.25
N ALA A 244 -5.03 -13.58 -7.90
CA ALA A 244 -6.07 -14.10 -7.02
C ALA A 244 -6.68 -15.40 -7.58
N SER A 245 -7.00 -15.41 -8.87
CA SER A 245 -7.51 -16.61 -9.56
C SER A 245 -6.51 -17.77 -9.53
N HIS A 246 -5.23 -17.50 -9.74
CA HIS A 246 -4.17 -18.51 -9.67
C HIS A 246 -4.01 -19.10 -8.27
N TYR A 247 -4.07 -18.27 -7.21
CA TYR A 247 -4.04 -18.75 -5.83
C TYR A 247 -5.25 -19.63 -5.49
N ILE A 248 -6.45 -19.26 -5.95
CA ILE A 248 -7.65 -20.08 -5.79
C ILE A 248 -7.48 -21.44 -6.48
N ALA A 249 -6.96 -21.45 -7.72
CA ALA A 249 -6.72 -22.69 -8.46
C ALA A 249 -5.68 -23.59 -7.78
N LEU A 250 -4.57 -23.02 -7.29
CA LEU A 250 -3.56 -23.76 -6.53
C LEU A 250 -4.12 -24.31 -5.22
N SER A 251 -4.92 -23.53 -4.49
CA SER A 251 -5.58 -23.96 -3.27
C SER A 251 -6.51 -25.15 -3.51
N ASN A 252 -7.35 -25.07 -4.55
CA ASN A 252 -8.27 -26.15 -4.92
C ASN A 252 -7.53 -27.42 -5.37
N SER A 253 -6.44 -27.25 -6.12
CA SER A 253 -5.56 -28.37 -6.51
C SER A 253 -4.91 -29.02 -5.29
N SER A 254 -4.41 -28.21 -4.34
CA SER A 254 -3.83 -28.71 -3.09
C SER A 254 -4.85 -29.48 -2.26
N PHE A 255 -6.08 -28.96 -2.13
CA PHE A 255 -7.16 -29.63 -1.41
C PHE A 255 -7.51 -30.98 -2.06
N THR A 256 -7.64 -31.01 -3.39
CA THR A 256 -7.90 -32.25 -4.15
C THR A 256 -6.78 -33.26 -3.95
N ASN A 257 -5.53 -32.82 -4.02
CA ASN A 257 -4.36 -33.69 -3.79
C ASN A 257 -4.32 -34.22 -2.35
N GLN A 258 -4.67 -33.41 -1.35
CA GLN A 258 -4.75 -33.88 0.03
C GLN A 258 -5.83 -34.95 0.21
N GLU A 259 -7.00 -34.77 -0.38
CA GLU A 259 -8.07 -35.79 -0.29
C GLU A 259 -7.68 -37.09 -1.00
N GLN A 260 -6.96 -37.00 -2.14
CA GLN A 260 -6.39 -38.18 -2.80
C GLN A 260 -5.36 -38.88 -1.92
N VAL A 261 -4.42 -38.14 -1.30
CA VAL A 261 -3.42 -38.71 -0.38
C VAL A 261 -4.10 -39.40 0.80
N LYS A 262 -5.12 -38.76 1.38
CA LYS A 262 -5.93 -39.33 2.47
C LYS A 262 -6.62 -40.63 2.05
N THR A 263 -7.22 -40.64 0.86
CA THR A 263 -7.87 -41.84 0.30
C THR A 263 -6.87 -42.99 0.11
N VAL A 264 -5.68 -42.70 -0.44
CA VAL A 264 -4.61 -43.68 -0.62
C VAL A 264 -4.11 -44.21 0.74
N LEU A 265 -3.92 -43.33 1.73
CA LEU A 265 -3.52 -43.74 3.08
C LEU A 265 -4.56 -44.62 3.76
N GLN A 266 -5.85 -44.28 3.62
CA GLN A 266 -6.93 -45.09 4.16
C GLN A 266 -6.97 -46.48 3.50
N SER A 267 -6.87 -46.55 2.17
CA SER A 267 -6.81 -47.82 1.44
C SER A 267 -5.58 -48.64 1.86
N ASN A 268 -4.44 -48.01 2.09
CA ASN A 268 -3.24 -48.69 2.57
C ASN A 268 -3.43 -49.25 3.99
N ALA A 269 -4.04 -48.47 4.89
CA ALA A 269 -4.36 -48.93 6.24
C ALA A 269 -5.31 -50.14 6.23
N GLU A 270 -6.33 -50.14 5.38
CA GLU A 270 -7.23 -51.28 5.19
C GLU A 270 -6.50 -52.52 4.64
N GLN A 271 -5.59 -52.34 3.68
CA GLN A 271 -4.76 -53.43 3.17
C GLN A 271 -3.84 -54.03 4.25
N ILE A 272 -3.22 -53.18 5.08
CA ILE A 272 -2.39 -53.63 6.22
C ILE A 272 -3.25 -54.40 7.22
N GLN A 273 -4.45 -53.91 7.54
CA GLN A 273 -5.37 -54.57 8.46
C GLN A 273 -5.80 -55.95 7.92
N ASN A 274 -6.11 -56.06 6.63
CA ASN A 274 -6.46 -57.33 5.99
C ASN A 274 -5.28 -58.31 6.00
N LEU A 275 -4.06 -57.84 5.73
CA LEU A 275 -2.84 -58.66 5.80
C LEU A 275 -2.58 -59.16 7.23
N ALA A 276 -2.72 -58.29 8.23
CA ALA A 276 -2.57 -58.67 9.64
C ALA A 276 -3.65 -59.69 10.06
N GLY A 277 -4.89 -59.51 9.60
CA GLY A 277 -5.98 -60.48 9.78
C GLY A 277 -5.66 -61.83 9.15
N GLY A 278 -5.16 -61.83 7.91
CA GLY A 278 -4.72 -63.04 7.21
C GLY A 278 -3.58 -63.76 7.92
N GLN A 279 -2.58 -63.03 8.43
CA GLN A 279 -1.50 -63.59 9.25
C GLN A 279 -2.03 -64.23 10.54
N THR A 280 -2.98 -63.58 11.21
CA THR A 280 -3.62 -64.11 12.42
C THR A 280 -4.39 -65.39 12.13
N GLN A 281 -5.14 -65.44 11.02
CA GLN A 281 -5.89 -66.61 10.60
C GLN A 281 -4.97 -67.78 10.21
N LEU A 282 -3.86 -67.50 9.52
CA LEU A 282 -2.84 -68.49 9.21
C LEU A 282 -2.21 -69.05 10.48
N ALA A 283 -1.82 -68.19 11.43
CA ALA A 283 -1.28 -68.62 12.72
C ALA A 283 -2.26 -69.54 13.47
N LYS A 284 -3.54 -69.19 13.51
CA LYS A 284 -4.60 -70.02 14.11
C LYS A 284 -4.77 -71.37 13.40
N THR A 285 -4.68 -71.39 12.08
CA THR A 285 -4.76 -72.63 11.29
C THR A 285 -3.55 -73.53 11.56
N CYS A 286 -2.35 -72.95 11.62
CA CYS A 286 -1.13 -73.67 12.00
C CYS A 286 -1.22 -74.23 13.43
N GLU A 287 -1.71 -73.45 14.39
CA GLU A 287 -1.95 -73.92 15.76
C GLU A 287 -2.94 -75.09 15.80
N GLY A 288 -4.03 -75.01 15.03
CA GLY A 288 -5.00 -76.10 14.88
C GLY A 288 -4.39 -77.37 14.28
N MET A 289 -3.57 -77.24 13.24
CA MET A 289 -2.85 -78.37 12.64
C MET A 289 -1.85 -78.99 13.63
N MET A 290 -1.08 -78.18 14.38
CA MET A 290 -0.15 -78.68 15.39
C MET A 290 -0.90 -79.46 16.49
N ARG A 291 -2.03 -78.94 16.98
CA ARG A 291 -2.89 -79.68 17.92
C ARG A 291 -3.45 -80.99 17.35
N ALA A 292 -3.85 -80.98 16.07
CA ALA A 292 -4.32 -82.20 15.40
C ALA A 292 -3.20 -83.24 15.28
N ILE A 293 -1.98 -82.81 14.95
CA ILE A 293 -0.78 -83.65 14.90
C ILE A 293 -0.45 -84.21 16.30
N GLU A 294 -0.49 -83.39 17.34
CA GLU A 294 -0.30 -83.83 18.73
C GLU A 294 -1.37 -84.86 19.15
N SER A 295 -2.64 -84.64 18.79
CA SER A 295 -3.72 -85.59 19.06
C SER A 295 -3.52 -86.93 18.32
N LEU A 296 -3.10 -86.87 17.05
CA LEU A 296 -2.76 -88.06 16.25
C LEU A 296 -1.56 -88.78 16.87
N SER A 297 -0.51 -88.05 17.25
CA SER A 297 0.68 -88.61 17.90
C SER A 297 0.34 -89.27 19.24
N ASN A 298 -0.52 -88.66 20.06
CA ASN A 298 -1.00 -89.27 21.31
C ASN A 298 -1.85 -90.53 21.05
N THR A 299 -2.65 -90.53 19.99
CA THR A 299 -3.47 -91.69 19.61
C THR A 299 -2.61 -92.83 19.09
N VAL A 300 -1.65 -92.53 18.20
CA VAL A 300 -0.67 -93.50 17.69
C VAL A 300 0.23 -93.99 18.82
N GLY A 301 0.64 -93.13 19.75
CA GLY A 301 1.38 -93.49 20.95
C GLY A 301 0.61 -94.50 21.81
N ARG A 302 -0.68 -94.25 22.07
CA ARG A 302 -1.55 -95.23 22.76
C ARG A 302 -1.70 -96.53 21.98
N VAL A 303 -1.89 -96.50 20.67
CA VAL A 303 -1.96 -97.70 19.83
C VAL A 303 -0.64 -98.47 19.88
N ASN A 304 0.49 -97.76 19.84
CA ASN A 304 1.82 -98.33 19.95
C ASN A 304 2.06 -98.94 21.34
N ASP A 305 1.64 -98.30 22.43
CA ASP A 305 1.69 -98.87 23.78
C ASP A 305 0.80 -100.11 23.91
N THR A 306 -0.39 -100.08 23.32
CA THR A 306 -1.31 -101.23 23.29
C THR A 306 -0.73 -102.39 22.48
N MET A 307 -0.08 -102.09 21.34
CA MET A 307 0.59 -103.08 20.49
C MET A 307 1.86 -103.63 21.14
N SER A 308 2.62 -102.79 21.85
CA SER A 308 3.77 -103.21 22.67
C SER A 308 3.34 -104.15 23.79
N HIS A 309 2.15 -103.92 24.38
CA HIS A 309 1.56 -104.81 25.38
C HIS A 309 1.09 -106.15 24.79
N MET A 310 0.81 -106.22 23.48
CA MET A 310 0.59 -107.48 22.75
C MET A 310 1.88 -108.14 22.24
N SER A 311 2.93 -107.36 21.99
CA SER A 311 4.21 -107.85 21.45
C SER A 311 5.11 -108.52 22.51
N LEU A 312 4.76 -108.43 23.80
CA LEU A 312 5.41 -109.20 24.88
C LEU A 312 5.04 -110.69 24.91
N ALA A 313 4.27 -111.18 23.93
CA ALA A 313 3.99 -112.61 23.72
C ALA A 313 4.67 -113.19 22.46
N GLY A 314 5.62 -112.50 21.82
CA GLY A 314 6.21 -112.92 20.54
C GLY A 314 7.68 -112.59 20.37
N SER A 315 8.52 -113.44 20.96
CA SER A 315 9.84 -113.92 20.50
C SER A 315 10.69 -113.13 19.48
N GLU A 316 11.92 -112.84 19.92
CA GLU A 316 13.22 -112.82 19.22
C GLU A 316 13.27 -112.87 17.67
N THR A 317 13.87 -111.85 17.05
CA THR A 317 15.13 -111.97 16.27
C THR A 317 15.70 -110.61 15.87
N ALA A 318 17.04 -110.54 15.85
CA ALA A 318 17.85 -109.33 15.76
C ALA A 318 18.07 -108.79 14.32
N SER A 319 18.28 -107.48 14.18
CA SER A 319 19.47 -106.85 13.57
C SER A 319 19.33 -105.33 13.45
N ASN A 320 20.47 -104.65 13.59
CA ASN A 320 20.70 -103.20 13.72
C ASN A 320 21.38 -102.68 12.41
N PRO A 321 21.85 -101.42 12.33
CA PRO A 321 21.26 -100.13 11.87
C PRO A 321 21.79 -99.77 10.42
N PRO A 322 21.84 -98.53 9.84
CA PRO A 322 21.74 -97.17 10.41
C PRO A 322 21.05 -96.05 9.58
N SER A 323 21.03 -94.86 10.19
CA SER A 323 21.13 -93.51 9.60
C SER A 323 20.13 -93.06 8.53
N ASN A 324 19.25 -92.12 8.90
CA ASN A 324 19.26 -90.78 8.29
C ASN A 324 18.38 -89.80 9.07
N GLY A 325 19.02 -88.74 9.55
CA GLY A 325 18.35 -87.55 10.10
C GLY A 325 17.60 -86.76 9.02
N PRO A 326 16.77 -85.78 9.44
CA PRO A 326 15.75 -85.18 8.59
C PRO A 326 16.34 -84.09 7.68
N PRO A 327 15.84 -83.89 6.46
CA PRO A 327 15.93 -82.60 5.80
C PRO A 327 14.64 -81.83 6.06
N PHE A 328 14.50 -81.25 7.25
CA PHE A 328 13.67 -80.07 7.42
C PHE A 328 14.45 -78.89 6.84
N GLY A 329 14.13 -78.48 5.61
CA GLY A 329 14.80 -77.33 5.01
C GLY A 329 14.39 -77.08 3.56
N ALA A 330 13.12 -76.75 3.29
CA ALA A 330 12.73 -76.24 1.98
C ALA A 330 11.38 -75.47 1.96
N ILE A 331 11.06 -74.67 2.98
CA ILE A 331 9.95 -73.70 2.87
C ILE A 331 10.40 -72.34 3.44
N ALA A 332 11.37 -71.75 2.78
CA ALA A 332 11.64 -70.33 2.88
C ALA A 332 11.89 -69.76 1.49
N ASN A 333 10.86 -69.87 0.62
CA ASN A 333 10.71 -68.93 -0.48
C ASN A 333 10.42 -67.55 0.13
N ARG A 334 11.48 -66.90 0.64
CA ARG A 334 11.52 -65.44 0.75
C ARG A 334 11.43 -64.90 -0.67
N ILE A 335 10.20 -64.68 -1.14
CA ILE A 335 9.93 -63.75 -2.23
C ILE A 335 10.15 -62.36 -1.63
N SER A 336 11.41 -62.01 -1.35
CA SER A 336 11.83 -60.61 -1.34
C SER A 336 11.96 -60.22 -2.80
N PRO A 337 11.08 -59.35 -3.34
CA PRO A 337 11.33 -58.81 -4.67
C PRO A 337 12.72 -58.15 -4.65
N PRO A 338 13.55 -58.36 -5.69
CA PRO A 338 14.87 -57.73 -5.76
C PRO A 338 14.70 -56.21 -5.65
N PRO A 339 15.62 -55.50 -4.97
CA PRO A 339 15.55 -54.05 -4.85
C PRO A 339 15.59 -53.46 -6.26
N ARG A 340 14.44 -52.93 -6.72
CA ARG A 340 14.38 -52.16 -7.96
C ARG A 340 15.31 -50.98 -7.76
N LYS A 341 16.41 -50.93 -8.51
CA LYS A 341 17.21 -49.72 -8.70
C LYS A 341 16.25 -48.62 -9.14
N LEU A 342 15.87 -47.77 -8.20
CA LEU A 342 15.19 -46.52 -8.46
C LEU A 342 16.23 -45.58 -9.06
N ASN A 343 16.53 -45.77 -10.35
CA ASN A 343 17.13 -44.73 -11.18
C ASN A 343 16.07 -43.63 -11.43
N ARG A 344 15.47 -43.09 -10.36
CA ARG A 344 15.02 -41.71 -10.42
C ARG A 344 16.26 -40.90 -10.17
N ARG A 345 16.92 -40.52 -11.27
CA ARG A 345 17.46 -39.16 -11.30
C ARG A 345 16.29 -38.29 -10.88
N ILE A 346 16.34 -37.75 -9.65
CA ILE A 346 15.64 -36.53 -9.33
C ILE A 346 16.24 -35.56 -10.35
N LYS A 347 15.53 -35.40 -11.47
CA LYS A 347 15.82 -34.36 -12.44
C LYS A 347 15.62 -33.11 -11.60
N GLY A 348 16.74 -32.51 -11.17
CA GLY A 348 16.73 -31.20 -10.57
C GLY A 348 15.82 -30.33 -11.42
N VAL A 349 14.99 -29.55 -10.77
CA VAL A 349 14.33 -28.43 -11.40
C VAL A 349 15.45 -27.59 -12.00
N TRP A 350 15.68 -27.75 -13.29
CA TRP A 350 16.43 -26.81 -14.09
C TRP A 350 15.51 -25.60 -14.18
N TYR A 351 15.96 -24.46 -13.65
CA TYR A 351 15.44 -23.18 -14.10
C TYR A 351 15.90 -23.02 -15.55
N GLU A 352 15.08 -23.49 -16.48
CA GLU A 352 15.19 -23.10 -17.88
C GLU A 352 14.57 -21.71 -17.96
N TYR A 353 15.44 -20.70 -17.99
CA TYR A 353 15.09 -19.41 -18.57
C TYR A 353 14.77 -19.68 -20.04
N ASP A 354 13.51 -19.52 -20.41
CA ASP A 354 13.05 -19.69 -21.78
C ASP A 354 13.66 -18.58 -22.64
N ALA A 355 14.79 -18.91 -23.27
CA ALA A 355 15.42 -18.11 -24.31
C ALA A 355 14.97 -18.66 -25.67
N ASN A 356 13.98 -17.97 -26.24
CA ASN A 356 13.64 -17.88 -27.66
C ASN A 356 13.02 -19.10 -28.36
N THR A 357 11.77 -18.91 -28.81
CA THR A 357 11.33 -19.38 -30.13
C THR A 357 10.74 -18.23 -30.95
N THR A 358 11.50 -17.83 -31.97
CA THR A 358 11.10 -16.99 -33.11
C THR A 358 9.97 -17.59 -33.94
N PRO A 359 9.19 -16.75 -34.64
CA PRO A 359 9.08 -16.97 -36.08
C PRO A 359 9.35 -15.69 -36.91
N ALA A 360 10.19 -15.90 -37.92
CA ALA A 360 10.25 -15.28 -39.24
C ALA A 360 9.70 -13.86 -39.52
N SER A 361 10.54 -13.11 -40.24
CA SER A 361 10.23 -12.03 -41.21
C SER A 361 10.20 -10.58 -40.69
N SER A 362 11.21 -9.80 -41.09
CA SER A 362 11.27 -8.34 -41.00
C SER A 362 10.23 -7.63 -41.91
N PRO A 363 9.98 -6.32 -41.74
CA PRO A 363 10.88 -5.30 -42.29
C PRO A 363 11.39 -4.27 -41.27
N ARG A 364 12.66 -3.90 -41.45
CA ARG A 364 13.34 -2.78 -40.79
C ARG A 364 12.56 -1.47 -40.97
N LYS A 365 12.34 -0.75 -39.88
CA LYS A 365 12.33 0.72 -39.88
C LYS A 365 13.29 1.22 -38.81
N SER A 366 14.36 1.85 -39.29
CA SER A 366 15.31 2.63 -38.52
C SER A 366 14.60 3.81 -37.86
N VAL A 367 14.81 4.02 -36.57
CA VAL A 367 14.71 5.35 -35.97
C VAL A 367 15.96 5.57 -35.12
N THR A 368 16.69 6.57 -35.55
CA THR A 368 17.95 7.13 -35.06
C THR A 368 17.75 7.70 -33.65
N MET A 369 18.59 7.30 -32.69
CA MET A 369 18.73 7.99 -31.40
C MET A 369 19.63 9.22 -31.61
N PRO A 370 19.19 10.45 -31.29
CA PRO A 370 20.08 11.60 -31.31
C PRO A 370 20.99 11.61 -30.07
N ASP A 371 22.25 11.97 -30.35
CA ASP A 371 23.38 12.14 -29.46
C ASP A 371 23.08 12.94 -28.18
N THR A 372 23.57 12.42 -27.05
CA THR A 372 23.90 13.23 -25.87
C THR A 372 25.20 14.01 -26.14
N PRO A 373 25.25 15.32 -25.86
CA PRO A 373 26.42 16.15 -26.21
C PRO A 373 27.62 15.88 -25.27
N PRO A 374 28.86 15.95 -25.79
CA PRO A 374 30.06 15.73 -24.99
C PRO A 374 30.42 16.97 -24.16
N LYS A 375 30.93 16.71 -22.95
CA LYS A 375 31.50 17.68 -22.02
C LYS A 375 32.65 18.47 -22.66
N SER A 376 32.62 19.80 -22.48
CA SER A 376 33.68 20.74 -22.87
C SER A 376 34.96 20.56 -22.02
N PRO A 377 36.14 20.97 -22.54
CA PRO A 377 37.44 20.63 -21.97
C PRO A 377 37.96 21.64 -20.93
N LEU A 378 38.74 21.12 -19.98
CA LEU A 378 39.69 21.89 -19.17
C LEU A 378 40.88 22.33 -20.03
N SER A 379 41.25 23.62 -20.00
CA SER A 379 42.62 24.08 -19.70
C SER A 379 42.76 25.60 -19.87
N SER A 380 43.22 26.29 -18.82
CA SER A 380 44.45 27.11 -18.90
C SER A 380 44.69 27.81 -17.55
N LYS A 381 45.72 27.37 -16.84
CA LYS A 381 46.40 28.20 -15.83
C LYS A 381 47.88 28.19 -16.19
N ILE A 382 48.30 29.26 -16.85
CA ILE A 382 49.69 29.60 -17.13
C ILE A 382 50.36 29.96 -15.80
N ALA A 383 51.58 29.46 -15.63
CA ALA A 383 52.49 29.82 -14.56
C ALA A 383 53.46 30.90 -15.06
N ARG A 384 53.77 31.83 -14.14
CA ARG A 384 54.83 32.85 -14.13
C ARG A 384 54.63 34.08 -15.02
#